data_AF-A0A7C5VZT0-F1
#
_entry.id   AF-A0A7C5VZT0-F1
#
_cell.length_a   1.000
_cell.length_b   1.000
_cell.length_c   1.000
_cell.angle_alpha   90.00
_cell.angle_beta   90.00
_cell.angle_gamma   90.00
#
_symmetry.space_group_name_H-M   'P 1'
#
loop_
_entity.id
_entity.type
_entity.pdbx_description
1 polymer ?
#
loop_
_entity_poly.entity_id
_entity_poly.type
_entity_poly.pdbx_seq_one_letter_code
_entity_poly.pdbx_strand_id
1 'polypeptide(L)'
;QYSHYAVANMTGANRLLVGIGWPTILLTYLLFAKRKSEIRLDSHISFDESVRSEIFFLLISTIWSFNIFFKKSINLFDSIFLILVFALYIYRSSIEGVEELEDDFEPVRTINHLKKSLAVPLIVFMFLWAGFCIFISAEAFAEGLISFGKRFGINEFLLIQWLAPFASESPEFVVVLIWALRGRGSDALRALVSSKVNQWTLLIGCIPIAYSLSKFIHGVENPLSGLQLDHRQQWEVFLTSAQSLFAFFIIYDMNFSFLEAILLASLFLIQFFVEHLREEMAFVYLSLCIPLFILKYYKKK
;
A
#
# COMPACT_ATOMS: atom_id res chain seq x y z
N GLN A 1 -19.40 12.94 8.18
CA GLN A 1 -19.34 11.57 8.75
C GLN A 1 -18.43 10.67 7.93
N TYR A 2 -18.70 10.41 6.64
CA TYR A 2 -17.86 9.54 5.79
C TYR A 2 -16.44 10.06 5.49
N SER A 3 -16.19 11.37 5.67
CA SER A 3 -14.86 11.97 5.59
C SER A 3 -13.82 11.27 6.47
N HIS A 4 -14.24 10.84 7.67
CA HIS A 4 -13.38 10.14 8.63
C HIS A 4 -12.98 8.74 8.11
N TYR A 5 -13.92 8.06 7.46
CA TYR A 5 -13.75 6.72 6.92
C TYR A 5 -12.81 6.68 5.71
N ALA A 6 -12.84 7.69 4.83
CA ALA A 6 -11.92 7.75 3.70
C ALA A 6 -10.45 7.75 4.14
N VAL A 7 -10.11 8.58 5.14
CA VAL A 7 -8.73 8.68 5.66
C VAL A 7 -8.35 7.47 6.50
N ALA A 8 -9.30 6.94 7.29
CA ALA A 8 -9.09 5.71 8.06
C ALA A 8 -8.76 4.53 7.15
N ASN A 9 -9.55 4.32 6.09
CA ASN A 9 -9.33 3.26 5.12
C ASN A 9 -7.98 3.42 4.40
N MET A 10 -7.69 4.63 3.90
CA MET A 10 -6.43 4.97 3.23
C MET A 10 -5.21 4.66 4.12
N THR A 11 -5.20 5.15 5.37
CA THR A 11 -4.06 4.95 6.29
C THR A 11 -3.97 3.51 6.78
N GLY A 12 -5.10 2.83 6.91
CA GLY A 12 -5.19 1.42 7.27
C GLY A 12 -4.58 0.50 6.22
N ALA A 13 -5.02 0.62 4.96
CA ALA A 13 -4.48 -0.15 3.83
C ALA A 13 -2.97 0.01 3.72
N ASN A 14 -2.51 1.26 3.73
CA ASN A 14 -1.10 1.61 3.62
C ASN A 14 -0.22 1.05 4.74
N ARG A 15 -0.74 0.98 5.97
CA ARG A 15 0.01 0.43 7.11
C ARG A 15 -0.05 -1.08 7.18
N LEU A 16 -1.17 -1.68 6.81
CA LEU A 16 -1.33 -3.13 6.77
C LEU A 16 -0.42 -3.74 5.70
N LEU A 17 -0.33 -3.11 4.53
CA LEU A 17 0.56 -3.52 3.44
C LEU A 17 2.03 -3.60 3.89
N VAL A 18 2.52 -2.55 4.56
CA VAL A 18 3.91 -2.46 5.03
C VAL A 18 4.15 -3.29 6.31
N GLY A 19 3.21 -3.22 7.27
CA GLY A 19 3.36 -3.84 8.59
C GLY A 19 3.08 -5.34 8.62
N ILE A 20 2.24 -5.86 7.72
CA ILE A 20 1.91 -7.29 7.64
C ILE A 20 2.28 -7.85 6.28
N GLY A 21 1.93 -7.15 5.20
CA GLY A 21 2.15 -7.65 3.83
C GLY A 21 3.62 -7.96 3.56
N TRP A 22 4.50 -6.97 3.72
CA TRP A 22 5.94 -7.14 3.45
C TRP A 22 6.59 -8.22 4.34
N PRO A 23 6.43 -8.21 5.68
CA PRO A 23 6.97 -9.27 6.53
C PRO A 23 6.48 -10.66 6.15
N THR A 24 5.20 -10.81 5.82
CA THR A 24 4.65 -12.12 5.47
C THR A 24 5.25 -12.66 4.17
N ILE A 25 5.46 -11.82 3.15
CA ILE A 25 6.12 -12.24 1.90
C ILE A 25 7.54 -12.74 2.18
N LEU A 26 8.31 -12.00 2.99
CA LEU A 26 9.65 -12.43 3.36
C LEU A 26 9.61 -13.77 4.10
N LEU A 27 8.77 -13.91 5.12
CA LEU A 27 8.66 -15.13 5.90
C LEU A 27 8.26 -16.33 5.03
N THR A 28 7.29 -16.15 4.15
CA THR A 28 6.83 -17.18 3.21
C THR A 28 7.95 -17.59 2.25
N TYR A 29 8.69 -16.62 1.70
CA TYR A 29 9.85 -16.89 0.85
C TYR A 29 10.95 -17.67 1.59
N LEU A 30 11.29 -17.27 2.81
CA LEU A 30 12.30 -17.95 3.63
C LEU A 30 11.87 -19.38 4.02
N LEU A 31 10.59 -19.61 4.30
CA LEU A 31 10.04 -20.94 4.56
C LEU A 31 10.13 -21.85 3.32
N PHE A 32 9.85 -21.31 2.13
CA PHE A 32 10.03 -22.03 0.88
C PHE A 32 11.50 -22.39 0.62
N ALA A 33 12.40 -21.40 0.72
CA ALA A 33 13.84 -21.55 0.55
C ALA A 33 14.43 -22.64 1.46
N LYS A 34 14.03 -22.64 2.75
CA LYS A 34 14.47 -23.64 3.73
C LYS A 34 14.09 -25.07 3.33
N ARG A 35 12.92 -25.27 2.71
CA ARG A 35 12.45 -26.60 2.28
C ARG A 35 13.25 -27.16 1.11
N LYS A 36 13.81 -26.30 0.25
CA LYS A 36 14.60 -26.73 -0.92
C LYS A 36 16.09 -26.96 -0.65
N SER A 37 16.59 -26.72 0.56
CA SER A 37 18.03 -26.85 0.92
C SER A 37 19.00 -26.02 0.05
N GLU A 38 18.49 -25.08 -0.75
CA GLU A 38 19.26 -24.36 -1.78
C GLU A 38 19.89 -23.05 -1.30
N ILE A 39 19.57 -22.56 -0.09
CA ILE A 39 20.04 -21.26 0.37
C ILE A 39 20.83 -21.42 1.67
N ARG A 40 22.15 -21.17 1.59
CA ARG A 40 22.95 -20.76 2.76
C ARG A 40 22.24 -19.55 3.34
N LEU A 41 21.64 -19.74 4.52
CA LEU A 41 21.20 -18.83 5.61
C LEU A 41 21.22 -17.29 5.46
N ASP A 42 21.25 -16.73 4.28
CA ASP A 42 21.16 -15.31 4.03
C ASP A 42 19.68 -14.96 4.14
N SER A 43 19.26 -14.65 5.37
CA SER A 43 17.88 -14.43 5.79
C SER A 43 17.32 -13.11 5.27
N HIS A 44 17.40 -12.87 3.96
CA HIS A 44 16.94 -11.65 3.31
C HIS A 44 16.45 -11.90 1.87
N ILE A 45 15.64 -10.96 1.37
CA ILE A 45 15.35 -10.80 -0.06
C ILE A 45 16.22 -9.64 -0.56
N SER A 46 16.98 -9.87 -1.63
CA SER A 46 17.65 -8.80 -2.38
C SER A 46 16.75 -8.36 -3.52
N PHE A 47 16.62 -7.04 -3.69
CA PHE A 47 15.88 -6.44 -4.78
C PHE A 47 16.78 -6.23 -6.01
N ASP A 48 16.18 -6.29 -7.19
CA ASP A 48 16.79 -5.77 -8.42
C ASP A 48 16.83 -4.23 -8.41
N GLU A 49 17.75 -3.63 -9.18
CA GLU A 49 17.94 -2.19 -9.31
C GLU A 49 16.68 -1.44 -9.74
N SER A 50 15.75 -2.11 -10.43
CA SER A 50 14.46 -1.54 -10.82
C SER A 50 13.71 -0.91 -9.64
N VAL A 51 13.76 -1.53 -8.44
CA VAL A 51 13.07 -1.05 -7.22
C VAL A 51 13.52 0.34 -6.76
N ARG A 52 14.68 0.84 -7.24
CA ARG A 52 15.18 2.18 -6.91
C ARG A 52 14.20 3.27 -7.34
N SER A 53 13.52 3.08 -8.48
CA SER A 53 12.53 4.04 -8.97
C SER A 53 11.35 4.12 -7.99
N GLU A 54 10.79 2.98 -7.58
CA GLU A 54 9.71 2.89 -6.60
C GLU A 54 10.11 3.54 -5.26
N ILE A 55 11.32 3.23 -4.76
CA ILE A 55 11.87 3.79 -3.52
C ILE A 55 11.97 5.32 -3.59
N PHE A 56 12.40 5.86 -4.74
CA PHE A 56 12.51 7.31 -4.95
C PHE A 56 11.15 8.01 -4.90
N PHE A 57 10.15 7.49 -5.63
CA PHE A 57 8.80 8.07 -5.62
C PHE A 57 8.08 7.87 -4.27
N LEU A 58 8.36 6.77 -3.56
CA LEU A 58 7.91 6.56 -2.19
C LEU A 58 8.49 7.61 -1.24
N LEU A 59 9.77 7.96 -1.38
CA LEU A 59 10.39 9.01 -0.57
C LEU A 59 9.75 10.37 -0.82
N ILE A 60 9.57 10.77 -2.08
CA ILE A 60 8.96 12.06 -2.46
C ILE A 60 7.55 12.17 -1.87
N SER A 61 6.72 11.15 -2.09
CA SER A 61 5.35 11.12 -1.57
C SER A 61 5.29 11.12 -0.05
N THR A 62 6.22 10.44 0.61
CA THR A 62 6.35 10.44 2.08
C THR A 62 6.77 11.80 2.64
N ILE A 63 7.74 12.47 2.02
CA ILE A 63 8.13 13.83 2.43
C ILE A 63 6.95 14.78 2.26
N TRP A 64 6.21 14.66 1.15
CA TRP A 64 5.02 15.46 0.90
C TRP A 64 3.91 15.22 1.94
N SER A 65 3.67 13.96 2.31
CA SER A 65 2.57 13.60 3.22
C SER A 65 2.74 14.17 4.63
N PHE A 66 3.97 14.47 5.09
CA PHE A 66 4.17 15.22 6.33
C PHE A 66 3.56 16.64 6.28
N ASN A 67 3.52 17.29 5.11
CA ASN A 67 2.86 18.60 4.97
C ASN A 67 1.34 18.53 5.22
N ILE A 68 0.71 17.38 4.96
CA ILE A 68 -0.73 17.18 5.19
C ILE A 68 -1.06 17.30 6.69
N PHE A 69 -0.18 16.80 7.57
CA PHE A 69 -0.33 16.94 9.02
C PHE A 69 -0.42 18.40 9.44
N PHE A 70 0.53 19.23 9.01
CA PHE A 70 0.57 20.66 9.36
C PHE A 70 -0.59 21.46 8.76
N LYS A 71 -1.02 21.12 7.54
CA LYS A 71 -2.15 21.77 6.86
C LYS A 71 -3.52 21.39 7.41
N LYS A 72 -3.62 20.28 8.16
CA LYS A 72 -4.87 19.72 8.72
C LYS A 72 -5.94 19.44 7.67
N SER A 73 -5.56 19.31 6.40
CA SER A 73 -6.47 19.09 5.29
C SER A 73 -5.75 18.45 4.11
N ILE A 74 -6.50 17.69 3.30
CA ILE A 74 -6.06 17.17 2.01
C ILE A 74 -6.86 17.90 0.92
N ASN A 75 -6.18 18.68 0.08
CA ASN A 75 -6.85 19.54 -0.90
C ASN A 75 -6.51 19.14 -2.36
N LEU A 76 -7.12 19.82 -3.33
CA LEU A 76 -6.90 19.51 -4.75
C LEU A 76 -5.45 19.79 -5.21
N PHE A 77 -4.71 20.65 -4.51
CA PHE A 77 -3.30 20.84 -4.81
C PHE A 77 -2.47 19.61 -4.39
N ASP A 78 -2.82 18.96 -3.28
CA ASP A 78 -2.27 17.64 -2.92
C ASP A 78 -2.59 16.61 -4.00
N SER A 79 -3.82 16.61 -4.52
CA SER A 79 -4.21 15.73 -5.63
C SER A 79 -3.34 15.91 -6.86
N ILE A 80 -3.17 17.15 -7.32
CA ILE A 80 -2.36 17.45 -8.51
C ILE A 80 -0.92 16.97 -8.29
N PHE A 81 -0.32 17.29 -7.14
CA PHE A 81 1.05 16.90 -6.84
C PHE A 81 1.21 15.37 -6.79
N LEU A 82 0.38 14.67 -6.02
CA LEU A 82 0.51 13.22 -5.82
C LEU A 82 0.18 12.42 -7.08
N ILE A 83 -0.80 12.87 -7.88
CA ILE A 83 -1.11 12.25 -9.17
C ILE A 83 0.04 12.49 -10.16
N LEU A 84 0.66 13.68 -10.17
CA LEU A 84 1.83 13.94 -11.00
C LEU A 84 3.01 13.05 -10.62
N VAL A 85 3.28 12.89 -9.31
CA VAL A 85 4.29 11.95 -8.80
C VAL A 85 4.00 10.53 -9.30
N PHE A 86 2.75 10.07 -9.23
CA PHE A 86 2.38 8.75 -9.72
C PHE A 86 2.49 8.62 -11.24
N ALA A 87 2.09 9.64 -12.00
CA ALA A 87 2.20 9.64 -13.46
C ALA A 87 3.66 9.59 -13.91
N LEU A 88 4.55 10.33 -13.24
CA LEU A 88 6.00 10.27 -13.48
C LEU A 88 6.58 8.90 -13.10
N TYR A 89 6.09 8.28 -12.03
CA TYR A 89 6.45 6.91 -11.68
C TYR A 89 6.08 5.92 -12.79
N ILE A 90 4.81 5.94 -13.25
CA ILE A 90 4.35 5.06 -14.34
C ILE A 90 5.13 5.32 -15.63
N TYR A 91 5.38 6.58 -15.98
CA TYR A 91 6.20 6.92 -17.14
C TYR A 91 7.60 6.32 -17.02
N ARG A 92 8.27 6.49 -15.87
CA ARG A 92 9.61 5.94 -15.64
C ARG A 92 9.62 4.42 -15.69
N SER A 93 8.65 3.79 -15.04
CA SER A 93 8.49 2.32 -15.00
C SER A 93 8.18 1.75 -16.40
N SER A 94 7.48 2.49 -17.27
CA SER A 94 7.20 2.05 -18.65
C SER A 94 8.43 2.03 -19.57
N ILE A 95 9.49 2.74 -19.20
CA ILE A 95 10.75 2.79 -19.94
C ILE A 95 11.72 1.70 -19.44
N GLU A 96 11.55 1.26 -18.19
CA GLU A 96 12.28 0.13 -17.64
C GLU A 96 11.78 -1.13 -18.35
N GLY A 97 12.71 -1.91 -18.93
CA GLY A 97 12.35 -3.08 -19.75
C GLY A 97 11.40 -4.03 -19.02
N VAL A 98 10.42 -4.56 -19.75
CA VAL A 98 9.49 -5.55 -19.20
C VAL A 98 10.26 -6.87 -19.03
N GLU A 99 10.49 -7.28 -17.78
CA GLU A 99 10.78 -8.68 -17.51
C GLU A 99 9.52 -9.47 -17.85
N GLU A 100 9.62 -10.35 -18.86
CA GLU A 100 8.57 -11.33 -19.12
C GLU A 100 8.48 -12.23 -17.88
N LEU A 101 7.48 -11.98 -17.04
CA LEU A 101 7.11 -12.92 -16.00
C LEU A 101 6.70 -14.20 -16.75
N GLU A 102 7.39 -15.32 -16.52
CA GLU A 102 6.96 -16.61 -17.06
C GLU A 102 5.47 -16.83 -16.75
N ASP A 103 4.73 -17.28 -17.76
CA ASP A 103 3.27 -17.56 -17.74
C ASP A 103 2.93 -18.73 -16.82
N ASP A 104 3.19 -18.54 -15.55
CA ASP A 104 3.16 -19.57 -14.54
C ASP A 104 1.77 -19.66 -13.86
N PHE A 105 0.87 -18.74 -14.23
CA PHE A 105 -0.52 -18.68 -13.77
C PHE A 105 -1.47 -19.24 -14.85
N GLU A 106 -2.13 -20.34 -14.54
CA GLU A 106 -2.95 -21.12 -15.49
C GLU A 106 -4.05 -20.29 -16.21
N PRO A 107 -4.78 -19.37 -15.55
CA PRO A 107 -5.74 -18.49 -16.24
C PRO A 107 -5.09 -17.57 -17.29
N VAL A 108 -3.92 -16.99 -16.98
CA VAL A 108 -3.19 -16.09 -17.88
C VAL A 108 -2.71 -16.87 -19.10
N ARG A 109 -2.11 -18.04 -18.85
CA ARG A 109 -1.64 -18.95 -19.91
C ARG A 109 -2.76 -19.38 -20.85
N THR A 110 -3.94 -19.68 -20.30
CA THR A 110 -5.12 -20.07 -21.09
C THR A 110 -5.55 -18.96 -22.05
N ILE A 111 -5.58 -17.70 -21.59
CA ILE A 111 -5.92 -16.54 -22.43
C ILE A 111 -4.82 -16.29 -23.48
N ASN A 112 -3.54 -16.44 -23.11
CA ASN A 112 -2.41 -16.26 -24.02
C ASN A 112 -2.38 -17.29 -25.17
N HIS A 113 -2.95 -18.47 -24.98
CA HIS A 113 -3.10 -19.48 -26.04
C HIS A 113 -4.28 -19.20 -27.00
N LEU A 114 -5.18 -18.25 -26.71
CA LEU A 114 -6.27 -17.90 -27.61
C LEU A 114 -5.78 -17.04 -28.78
N LYS A 115 -6.48 -17.12 -29.92
CA LYS A 115 -6.28 -16.18 -31.03
C LYS A 115 -6.60 -14.75 -30.54
N LYS A 116 -5.81 -13.76 -30.95
CA LYS A 116 -6.00 -12.34 -30.57
C LYS A 116 -7.43 -11.82 -30.76
N SER A 117 -8.12 -12.28 -31.81
CA SER A 117 -9.52 -11.92 -32.09
C SER A 117 -10.52 -12.38 -31.04
N LEU A 118 -10.17 -13.41 -30.24
CA LEU A 118 -10.96 -13.90 -29.12
C LEU A 118 -10.40 -13.39 -27.78
N ALA A 119 -9.08 -13.33 -27.65
CA ALA A 119 -8.41 -12.90 -26.42
C ALA A 119 -8.75 -11.45 -26.06
N VAL A 120 -8.66 -10.52 -27.02
CA VAL A 120 -8.87 -9.08 -26.73
C VAL A 120 -10.31 -8.78 -26.29
N PRO A 121 -11.37 -9.23 -27.00
CA PRO A 121 -12.73 -9.02 -26.51
C PRO A 121 -13.00 -9.68 -25.16
N LEU A 122 -12.44 -10.87 -24.90
CA LEU A 122 -12.58 -11.55 -23.62
C LEU A 122 -11.94 -10.74 -22.49
N ILE A 123 -10.71 -10.24 -22.68
CA ILE A 123 -10.02 -9.40 -21.70
C ILE A 123 -10.82 -8.12 -21.43
N VAL A 124 -11.31 -7.45 -22.48
CA VAL A 124 -12.14 -6.24 -22.36
C VAL A 124 -13.42 -6.55 -21.58
N PHE A 125 -14.10 -7.65 -21.91
CA PHE A 125 -15.29 -8.10 -21.17
C PHE A 125 -14.98 -8.36 -19.70
N MET A 126 -13.90 -9.07 -19.39
CA MET A 126 -13.48 -9.34 -18.01
C MET A 126 -13.20 -8.05 -17.23
N PHE A 127 -12.52 -7.07 -17.84
CA PHE A 127 -12.27 -5.77 -17.21
C PHE A 127 -13.56 -4.98 -16.95
N LEU A 128 -14.44 -4.88 -17.95
CA LEU A 128 -15.71 -4.16 -17.80
C LEU A 128 -16.62 -4.84 -16.78
N TRP A 129 -16.70 -6.18 -16.81
CA TRP A 129 -17.49 -6.96 -15.87
C TRP A 129 -16.97 -6.83 -14.45
N ALA A 130 -15.66 -7.00 -14.22
CA ALA A 130 -15.05 -6.83 -12.91
C ALA A 130 -15.25 -5.39 -12.39
N GLY A 131 -15.02 -4.37 -13.23
CA GLY A 131 -15.25 -2.98 -12.88
C GLY A 131 -16.70 -2.68 -12.51
N PHE A 132 -17.66 -3.22 -13.27
CA PHE A 132 -19.08 -3.14 -12.95
C PHE A 132 -19.42 -3.81 -11.61
N CYS A 133 -18.93 -5.04 -11.37
CA CYS A 133 -19.13 -5.75 -10.11
C CYS A 133 -18.57 -4.97 -8.91
N ILE A 134 -17.37 -4.39 -9.03
CA ILE A 134 -16.78 -3.55 -7.98
C ILE A 134 -17.66 -2.33 -7.74
N PHE A 135 -18.08 -1.63 -8.79
CA PHE A 135 -18.89 -0.41 -8.69
C PHE A 135 -20.21 -0.65 -7.95
N ILE A 136 -20.96 -1.71 -8.30
CA ILE A 136 -22.25 -2.00 -7.66
C ILE A 136 -22.11 -2.60 -6.25
N SER A 137 -20.95 -3.20 -5.92
CA SER A 137 -20.75 -3.88 -4.64
C SER A 137 -20.10 -3.00 -3.58
N ALA A 138 -19.35 -1.97 -3.97
CA ALA A 138 -18.54 -1.16 -3.05
C ALA A 138 -19.39 -0.46 -1.96
N GLU A 139 -20.53 0.13 -2.32
CA GLU A 139 -21.42 0.80 -1.37
C GLU A 139 -22.03 -0.19 -0.38
N ALA A 140 -22.61 -1.29 -0.87
CA ALA A 140 -23.22 -2.32 -0.04
C ALA A 140 -22.20 -2.97 0.92
N PHE A 141 -20.96 -3.16 0.46
CA PHE A 141 -19.87 -3.65 1.30
C PHE A 141 -19.51 -2.66 2.42
N ALA A 142 -19.31 -1.38 2.09
CA ALA A 142 -18.95 -0.35 3.05
C ALA A 142 -20.07 -0.11 4.10
N GLU A 143 -21.32 0.03 3.66
CA GLU A 143 -22.47 0.18 4.55
C GLU A 143 -22.74 -1.08 5.36
N GLY A 144 -22.48 -2.26 4.81
CA GLY A 144 -22.52 -3.53 5.52
C GLY A 144 -21.56 -3.57 6.71
N LEU A 145 -20.32 -3.11 6.52
CA LEU A 145 -19.33 -3.02 7.61
C LEU A 145 -19.74 -2.01 8.69
N ILE A 146 -20.24 -0.83 8.30
CA ILE A 146 -20.72 0.18 9.25
C ILE A 146 -21.91 -0.36 10.04
N SER A 147 -22.88 -0.95 9.37
CA SER A 147 -24.08 -1.54 10.00
C SER A 147 -23.73 -2.68 10.93
N PHE A 148 -22.74 -3.52 10.56
CA PHE A 148 -22.20 -4.56 11.42
C PHE A 148 -21.58 -3.95 12.68
N GLY A 149 -20.75 -2.91 12.56
CA GLY A 149 -20.18 -2.18 13.70
C GLY A 149 -21.25 -1.68 14.68
N LYS A 150 -22.27 -0.98 14.16
CA LYS A 150 -23.40 -0.48 14.97
C LYS A 150 -24.15 -1.58 15.71
N ARG A 151 -24.40 -2.72 15.03
CA ARG A 151 -25.19 -3.83 15.59
C ARG A 151 -24.46 -4.59 16.69
N PHE A 152 -23.16 -4.79 16.52
CA PHE A 152 -22.35 -5.60 17.44
C PHE A 152 -21.52 -4.78 18.43
N GLY A 153 -21.68 -3.44 18.43
CA GLY A 153 -20.94 -2.55 19.32
C GLY A 153 -19.44 -2.50 19.02
N ILE A 154 -19.03 -2.81 17.79
CA ILE A 154 -17.64 -2.75 17.33
C ILE A 154 -17.39 -1.38 16.72
N ASN A 155 -16.23 -0.79 17.04
CA ASN A 155 -15.86 0.52 16.51
C ASN A 155 -15.78 0.48 14.97
N GLU A 156 -16.66 1.24 14.31
CA GLU A 156 -16.76 1.37 12.86
C GLU A 156 -15.43 1.79 12.24
N PHE A 157 -14.67 2.65 12.94
CA PHE A 157 -13.36 3.10 12.51
C PHE A 157 -12.38 1.93 12.35
N LEU A 158 -12.40 0.94 13.24
CA LEU A 158 -11.53 -0.24 13.15
C LEU A 158 -11.93 -1.16 12.01
N LEU A 159 -13.23 -1.31 11.77
CA LEU A 159 -13.72 -2.09 10.64
C LEU A 159 -13.30 -1.46 9.32
N ILE A 160 -13.46 -0.14 9.19
CA ILE A 160 -13.07 0.59 7.98
C ILE A 160 -11.56 0.69 7.80
N GLN A 161 -10.79 0.83 8.89
CA GLN A 161 -9.34 0.96 8.83
C GLN A 161 -8.64 -0.38 8.62
N TRP A 162 -9.15 -1.47 9.20
CA TRP A 162 -8.43 -2.74 9.20
C TRP A 162 -9.14 -3.82 8.40
N LEU A 163 -10.43 -4.05 8.65
CA LEU A 163 -11.16 -5.14 8.02
C LEU A 163 -11.43 -4.87 6.53
N ALA A 164 -11.83 -3.64 6.19
CA ALA A 164 -12.07 -3.26 4.79
C ALA A 164 -10.80 -3.43 3.93
N PRO A 165 -9.64 -2.85 4.29
CA PRO A 165 -8.41 -3.08 3.54
C PRO A 165 -7.97 -4.53 3.54
N PHE A 166 -8.07 -5.23 4.67
CA PHE A 166 -7.74 -6.66 4.69
C PHE A 166 -8.53 -7.44 3.63
N ALA A 167 -9.83 -7.18 3.50
CA ALA A 167 -10.67 -7.82 2.50
C ALA A 167 -10.36 -7.36 1.06
N SER A 168 -10.19 -6.06 0.83
CA SER A 168 -9.97 -5.51 -0.53
C SER A 168 -8.58 -5.83 -1.08
N GLU A 169 -7.58 -5.96 -0.22
CA GLU A 169 -6.18 -6.26 -0.58
C GLU A 169 -5.90 -7.77 -0.65
N SER A 170 -6.78 -8.61 -0.07
CA SER A 170 -6.61 -10.07 -0.03
C SER A 170 -6.35 -10.72 -1.40
N PRO A 171 -7.06 -10.37 -2.50
CA PRO A 171 -6.80 -10.98 -3.81
C PRO A 171 -5.38 -10.73 -4.32
N GLU A 172 -4.88 -9.49 -4.19
CA GLU A 172 -3.50 -9.14 -4.54
C GLU A 172 -2.52 -9.91 -3.65
N PHE A 173 -2.79 -9.93 -2.34
CA PHE A 173 -1.95 -10.61 -1.37
C PHE A 173 -1.82 -12.11 -1.63
N VAL A 174 -2.89 -12.78 -2.07
CA VAL A 174 -2.84 -14.20 -2.48
C VAL A 174 -1.91 -14.40 -3.68
N VAL A 175 -1.95 -13.51 -4.68
CA VAL A 175 -1.09 -13.63 -5.88
C VAL A 175 0.38 -13.50 -5.51
N VAL A 176 0.76 -12.49 -4.74
CA VAL A 176 2.16 -12.31 -4.32
C VAL A 176 2.63 -13.40 -3.34
N LEU A 177 1.75 -13.96 -2.52
CA LEU A 177 2.06 -15.13 -1.68
C LEU A 177 2.38 -16.36 -2.53
N ILE A 178 1.63 -16.60 -3.61
CA ILE A 178 1.91 -17.70 -4.54
C ILE A 178 3.28 -17.50 -5.19
N TRP A 179 3.64 -16.29 -5.60
CA TRP A 179 4.98 -15.99 -6.13
C TRP A 179 6.08 -16.25 -5.10
N ALA A 180 5.90 -15.79 -3.85
CA ALA A 180 6.84 -16.07 -2.77
C ALA A 180 7.01 -17.58 -2.51
N LEU A 181 5.91 -18.35 -2.53
CA LEU A 181 5.90 -19.81 -2.41
C LEU A 181 6.50 -20.55 -3.62
N ARG A 182 6.81 -19.84 -4.70
CA ARG A 182 7.52 -20.37 -5.87
C ARG A 182 8.98 -19.91 -5.92
N GLY A 183 9.48 -19.26 -4.87
CA GLY A 183 10.85 -18.76 -4.81
C GLY A 183 11.03 -17.39 -5.47
N ARG A 184 9.95 -16.74 -5.90
CA ARG A 184 9.96 -15.41 -6.53
C ARG A 184 9.75 -14.31 -5.49
N GLY A 185 10.55 -14.33 -4.43
CA GLY A 185 10.43 -13.40 -3.29
C GLY A 185 10.69 -11.94 -3.68
N SER A 186 11.69 -11.69 -4.54
CA SER A 186 12.00 -10.35 -5.06
C SER A 186 10.81 -9.77 -5.83
N ASP A 187 10.25 -10.51 -6.79
CA ASP A 187 9.10 -10.09 -7.59
C ASP A 187 7.87 -9.81 -6.74
N ALA A 188 7.57 -10.73 -5.80
CA ALA A 188 6.45 -10.59 -4.87
C ALA A 188 6.58 -9.32 -4.02
N LEU A 189 7.78 -9.04 -3.50
CA LEU A 189 8.00 -7.88 -2.67
C LEU A 189 8.04 -6.59 -3.49
N ARG A 190 8.62 -6.60 -4.70
CA ARG A 190 8.60 -5.48 -5.64
C ARG A 190 7.16 -5.09 -6.00
N ALA A 191 6.29 -6.06 -6.26
CA ALA A 191 4.87 -5.82 -6.50
C ALA A 191 4.21 -5.09 -5.32
N LEU A 192 4.49 -5.49 -4.07
CA LEU A 192 3.97 -4.79 -2.89
C LEU A 192 4.59 -3.41 -2.66
N VAL A 193 5.86 -3.19 -3.03
CA VAL A 193 6.49 -1.86 -2.99
C VAL A 193 5.85 -0.94 -4.04
N SER A 194 5.60 -1.44 -5.25
CA SER A 194 4.88 -0.71 -6.30
C SER A 194 3.44 -0.38 -5.89
N SER A 195 2.72 -1.36 -5.31
CA SER A 195 1.38 -1.16 -4.75
C SER A 195 1.39 -0.09 -3.65
N LYS A 196 2.42 -0.08 -2.79
CA LYS A 196 2.61 0.97 -1.79
C LYS A 196 2.80 2.36 -2.42
N VAL A 197 3.57 2.48 -3.51
CA VAL A 197 3.71 3.76 -4.24
C VAL A 197 2.34 4.23 -4.72
N ASN A 198 1.55 3.36 -5.37
CA ASN A 198 0.19 3.66 -5.82
C ASN A 198 -0.74 4.11 -4.67
N GLN A 199 -0.79 3.33 -3.59
CA GLN A 199 -1.62 3.62 -2.42
C GLN A 199 -1.19 4.89 -1.65
N TRP A 200 0.09 5.27 -1.72
CA TRP A 200 0.63 6.45 -1.07
C TRP A 200 0.72 7.68 -1.98
N THR A 201 0.25 7.56 -3.23
CA THR A 201 0.18 8.66 -4.20
C THR A 201 -1.21 8.78 -4.81
N LEU A 202 -1.53 7.95 -5.82
CA LEU A 202 -2.77 8.00 -6.57
C LEU A 202 -4.00 7.91 -5.67
N LEU A 203 -4.02 6.96 -4.73
CA LEU A 203 -5.16 6.78 -3.83
C LEU A 203 -5.42 8.03 -2.99
N ILE A 204 -4.37 8.61 -2.39
CA ILE A 204 -4.49 9.87 -1.63
C ILE A 204 -4.95 11.00 -2.55
N GLY A 205 -4.39 11.08 -3.77
CA GLY A 205 -4.74 12.11 -4.73
C GLY A 205 -6.18 12.02 -5.25
N CYS A 206 -6.76 10.82 -5.32
CA CYS A 206 -8.14 10.61 -5.72
C CYS A 206 -9.15 11.05 -4.65
N ILE A 207 -8.80 11.03 -3.36
CA ILE A 207 -9.74 11.36 -2.27
C ILE A 207 -10.29 12.80 -2.38
N PRO A 208 -9.47 13.87 -2.51
CA PRO A 208 -10.00 15.22 -2.66
C PRO A 208 -10.78 15.43 -3.95
N ILE A 209 -10.44 14.71 -5.03
CA ILE A 209 -11.17 14.77 -6.30
C ILE A 209 -12.58 14.20 -6.10
N ALA A 210 -12.69 12.99 -5.57
CA ALA A 210 -13.99 12.35 -5.29
C ALA A 210 -14.82 13.19 -4.30
N TYR A 211 -14.18 13.71 -3.25
CA TYR A 211 -14.82 14.58 -2.26
C TYR A 211 -15.34 15.88 -2.89
N SER A 212 -14.56 16.55 -3.73
CA SER A 212 -14.95 17.81 -4.39
C SER A 212 -16.04 17.59 -5.43
N LEU A 213 -15.94 16.51 -6.21
CA LEU A 213 -16.95 16.12 -7.19
C LEU A 213 -18.27 15.78 -6.51
N SER A 214 -18.24 15.02 -5.40
CA SER A 214 -19.43 14.70 -4.61
C SER A 214 -20.13 15.97 -4.11
N LYS A 215 -19.37 16.92 -3.54
CA LYS A 215 -19.91 18.22 -3.11
C LYS A 215 -20.52 19.02 -4.26
N PHE A 216 -19.84 19.05 -5.41
CA PHE A 216 -20.33 19.75 -6.60
C PHE A 216 -21.66 19.19 -7.10
N ILE A 217 -21.76 17.86 -7.22
CA ILE A 217 -22.98 17.16 -7.66
C ILE A 217 -24.15 17.43 -6.71
N HIS A 218 -23.89 17.50 -5.40
CA HIS A 218 -24.91 17.72 -4.37
C HIS A 218 -25.16 19.21 -4.04
N GLY A 219 -24.56 20.14 -4.80
CA GLY A 219 -24.81 21.58 -4.63
C GLY A 219 -24.29 22.16 -3.31
N VAL A 220 -23.25 21.56 -2.71
CA VAL A 220 -22.64 22.06 -1.46
C VAL A 220 -21.80 23.29 -1.75
N GLU A 221 -21.92 24.33 -0.91
CA GLU A 221 -21.10 25.53 -1.01
C GLU A 221 -19.60 25.22 -0.92
N ASN A 222 -18.79 25.96 -1.69
CA ASN A 222 -17.33 25.76 -1.78
C ASN A 222 -16.94 24.30 -2.12
N PRO A 223 -17.34 23.77 -3.28
CA PRO A 223 -17.07 22.38 -3.66
C PRO A 223 -15.57 22.08 -3.76
N LEU A 224 -14.72 23.09 -3.98
CA LEU A 224 -13.27 22.94 -4.06
C LEU A 224 -12.55 22.98 -2.70
N SER A 225 -13.28 23.18 -1.59
CA SER A 225 -12.66 23.14 -0.26
C SER A 225 -12.08 21.75 0.03
N GLY A 226 -10.87 21.71 0.59
CA GLY A 226 -10.19 20.44 0.90
C GLY A 226 -10.89 19.64 1.98
N LEU A 227 -10.61 18.34 2.02
CA LEU A 227 -11.07 17.43 3.06
C LEU A 227 -10.39 17.82 4.39
N GLN A 228 -11.16 18.35 5.32
CA GLN A 228 -10.66 18.72 6.65
C GLN A 228 -10.38 17.45 7.47
N LEU A 229 -9.26 17.46 8.20
CA LEU A 229 -8.81 16.37 9.05
C LEU A 229 -9.01 16.74 10.52
N ASP A 230 -9.71 15.89 11.26
CA ASP A 230 -9.73 15.99 12.72
C ASP A 230 -8.37 15.61 13.33
N HIS A 231 -8.24 15.75 14.65
CA HIS A 231 -7.01 15.41 15.38
C HIS A 231 -6.59 13.95 15.16
N ARG A 232 -7.53 13.01 15.19
CA ARG A 232 -7.24 11.58 15.01
C ARG A 232 -6.70 11.32 13.61
N GLN A 233 -7.36 11.82 12.58
CA GLN A 233 -6.97 11.65 11.18
C GLN A 233 -5.61 12.29 10.86
N GLN A 234 -5.33 13.47 11.41
CA GLN A 234 -4.01 14.10 11.28
C GLN A 234 -2.92 13.15 11.77
N TRP A 235 -3.08 12.59 12.97
CA TRP A 235 -2.12 11.65 13.53
C TRP A 235 -2.07 10.30 12.81
N GLU A 236 -3.18 9.81 12.24
CA GLU A 236 -3.16 8.59 11.41
C GLU A 236 -2.33 8.81 10.12
N VAL A 237 -2.46 9.99 9.48
CA VAL A 237 -1.65 10.36 8.31
C VAL A 237 -0.18 10.53 8.72
N PHE A 238 0.09 11.18 9.84
CA PHE A 238 1.47 11.38 10.34
C PHE A 238 2.15 10.06 10.69
N LEU A 239 1.47 9.17 11.43
CA LEU A 239 1.96 7.83 11.75
C LEU A 239 2.22 7.02 10.48
N THR A 240 1.33 7.09 9.50
CA THR A 240 1.51 6.36 8.24
C THR A 240 2.70 6.94 7.44
N SER A 241 2.90 8.27 7.48
CA SER A 241 4.08 8.92 6.89
C SER A 241 5.38 8.49 7.58
N ALA A 242 5.38 8.42 8.91
CA ALA A 242 6.51 7.94 9.69
C ALA A 242 6.85 6.47 9.38
N GLN A 243 5.85 5.60 9.29
CA GLN A 243 6.05 4.20 8.89
C GLN A 243 6.57 4.10 7.44
N SER A 244 6.03 4.89 6.50
CA SER A 244 6.53 4.92 5.11
C SER A 244 7.99 5.36 5.04
N LEU A 245 8.40 6.35 5.84
CA LEU A 245 9.80 6.80 5.90
C LEU A 245 10.72 5.73 6.48
N PHE A 246 10.26 5.07 7.54
CA PHE A 246 10.98 3.95 8.13
C PHE A 246 11.11 2.77 7.15
N ALA A 247 10.04 2.44 6.43
CA ALA A 247 10.04 1.43 5.39
C ALA A 247 11.01 1.76 4.25
N PHE A 248 11.08 3.04 3.82
CA PHE A 248 12.09 3.50 2.87
C PHE A 248 13.51 3.17 3.35
N PHE A 249 13.85 3.51 4.60
CA PHE A 249 15.18 3.21 5.14
C PHE A 249 15.44 1.71 5.29
N ILE A 250 14.40 0.90 5.53
CA ILE A 250 14.52 -0.56 5.55
C ILE A 250 14.95 -1.12 4.20
N ILE A 251 14.43 -0.63 3.09
CA ILE A 251 14.75 -1.19 1.76
C ILE A 251 15.79 -0.36 1.00
N TYR A 252 16.33 0.70 1.60
CA TYR A 252 17.26 1.64 0.97
C TYR A 252 18.55 0.98 0.43
N ASP A 253 19.05 -0.05 1.10
CA ASP A 253 20.22 -0.82 0.67
C ASP A 253 19.87 -1.96 -0.29
N MET A 254 18.66 -1.98 -0.83
CA MET A 254 18.12 -3.00 -1.73
C MET A 254 18.07 -4.40 -1.09
N ASN A 255 18.03 -4.49 0.24
CA ASN A 255 17.92 -5.74 0.96
C ASN A 255 16.84 -5.64 2.04
N PHE A 256 16.02 -6.68 2.17
CA PHE A 256 15.02 -6.79 3.21
C PHE A 256 15.23 -8.07 4.03
N SER A 257 15.70 -7.90 5.26
CA SER A 257 16.11 -8.99 6.14
C SER A 257 15.03 -9.43 7.11
N PHE A 258 15.19 -10.63 7.66
CA PHE A 258 14.29 -11.20 8.66
C PHE A 258 14.13 -10.30 9.89
N LEU A 259 15.22 -9.71 10.40
CA LEU A 259 15.16 -8.82 11.55
C LEU A 259 14.36 -7.55 11.25
N GLU A 260 14.50 -6.98 10.06
CA GLU A 260 13.73 -5.81 9.63
C GLU A 260 12.24 -6.13 9.46
N ALA A 261 11.91 -7.31 8.93
CA ALA A 261 10.55 -7.79 8.85
C ALA A 261 9.90 -7.98 10.23
N ILE A 262 10.62 -8.60 11.18
CA ILE A 262 10.15 -8.75 12.55
C ILE A 262 9.99 -7.38 13.22
N LEU A 263 10.92 -6.45 13.00
CA LEU A 263 10.83 -5.09 13.53
C LEU A 263 9.61 -4.35 12.98
N LEU A 264 9.37 -4.36 11.66
CA LEU A 264 8.18 -3.77 11.05
C LEU A 264 6.89 -4.38 11.59
N ALA A 265 6.80 -5.70 11.61
CA ALA A 265 5.62 -6.42 12.10
C ALA A 265 5.37 -6.12 13.57
N SER A 266 6.41 -6.11 14.40
CA SER A 266 6.28 -5.85 15.84
C SER A 266 5.79 -4.43 16.10
N LEU A 267 6.40 -3.42 15.46
CA LEU A 267 5.97 -2.03 15.61
C LEU A 267 4.52 -1.83 15.14
N PHE A 268 4.15 -2.45 14.01
CA PHE A 268 2.78 -2.42 13.53
C PHE A 268 1.80 -3.08 14.51
N LEU A 269 2.10 -4.31 14.97
CA LEU A 269 1.21 -5.07 15.86
C LEU A 269 1.04 -4.40 17.22
N ILE A 270 2.10 -3.81 17.78
CA ILE A 270 2.02 -3.03 19.01
C ILE A 270 1.01 -1.88 18.83
N GLN A 271 1.13 -1.10 17.76
CA GLN A 271 0.21 -0.01 17.49
C GLN A 271 -1.22 -0.50 17.20
N PHE A 272 -1.36 -1.62 16.48
CA PHE A 272 -2.64 -2.22 16.13
C PHE A 272 -3.44 -2.65 17.36
N PHE A 273 -2.81 -3.36 18.31
CA PHE A 273 -3.47 -3.80 19.54
C PHE A 273 -3.56 -2.70 20.60
N VAL A 274 -2.68 -1.70 20.55
CA VAL A 274 -2.61 -0.61 21.52
C VAL A 274 -2.86 0.74 20.82
N GLU A 275 -4.12 0.97 20.45
CA GLU A 275 -4.54 2.10 19.59
C GLU A 275 -4.14 3.49 20.09
N HIS A 276 -4.00 3.67 21.42
CA HIS A 276 -3.69 4.97 22.01
C HIS A 276 -2.22 5.38 21.81
N LEU A 277 -1.32 4.44 21.50
CA LEU A 277 0.11 4.73 21.25
C LEU A 277 0.40 5.37 19.88
N ARG A 278 -0.62 5.91 19.20
CA ARG A 278 -0.48 6.37 17.80
C ARG A 278 0.60 7.43 17.64
N GLU A 279 0.64 8.40 18.55
CA GLU A 279 1.56 9.54 18.48
C GLU A 279 2.98 9.09 18.82
N GLU A 280 3.11 8.34 19.92
CA GLU A 280 4.36 7.76 20.39
C GLU A 280 4.99 6.85 19.33
N MET A 281 4.19 5.99 18.71
CA MET A 281 4.66 5.09 17.65
C MET A 281 5.15 5.83 16.41
N ALA A 282 4.56 6.99 16.08
CA ALA A 282 5.05 7.81 14.99
C ALA A 282 6.47 8.32 15.29
N PHE A 283 6.72 8.79 16.52
CA PHE A 283 8.05 9.18 16.96
C PHE A 283 9.03 8.01 17.06
N VAL A 284 8.57 6.82 17.46
CA VAL A 284 9.40 5.60 17.44
C VAL A 284 9.88 5.31 16.02
N TYR A 285 8.99 5.28 15.02
CA TYR A 285 9.38 5.08 13.62
C TYR A 285 10.40 6.11 13.15
N LEU A 286 10.18 7.40 13.44
CA LEU A 286 11.10 8.48 13.07
C LEU A 286 12.47 8.34 13.76
N SER A 287 12.49 8.02 15.05
CA SER A 287 13.72 7.88 15.83
C SER A 287 14.60 6.74 15.33
N LEU A 288 13.99 5.65 14.84
CA LEU A 288 14.69 4.48 14.32
C LEU A 288 15.28 4.71 12.91
N CYS A 289 14.83 5.74 12.18
CA CYS A 289 15.33 6.03 10.83
C CYS A 289 16.83 6.36 10.81
N ILE A 290 17.32 7.17 11.77
CA ILE A 290 18.72 7.61 11.81
C ILE A 290 19.68 6.43 12.11
N PRO A 291 19.49 5.65 13.20
CA PRO A 291 20.33 4.48 13.45
C PRO A 291 20.30 3.47 12.30
N LEU A 292 19.12 3.22 11.70
CA LEU A 292 18.99 2.29 10.59
C LEU A 292 19.76 2.77 9.36
N PHE A 293 19.67 4.07 9.02
CA PHE A 293 20.45 4.67 7.94
C PHE A 293 21.95 4.52 8.17
N ILE A 294 22.43 4.81 9.39
CA ILE A 294 23.85 4.67 9.75
C ILE A 294 24.29 3.21 9.57
N LEU A 295 23.56 2.26 10.15
CA LEU A 295 23.88 0.83 10.06
C LEU A 295 23.97 0.34 8.60
N LYS A 296 22.99 0.71 7.77
CA LYS A 296 22.97 0.32 6.35
C LYS A 296 24.02 1.02 5.52
N TYR A 297 24.31 2.29 5.79
CA TYR A 297 25.34 3.04 5.08
C TYR A 297 26.72 2.42 5.28
N TYR A 298 27.05 2.00 6.51
CA TYR A 298 28.32 1.32 6.79
C TYR A 298 28.39 -0.10 6.24
N LYS A 299 27.29 -0.84 6.21
CA LYS A 299 27.25 -2.20 5.63
C LYS A 299 27.43 -2.21 4.11
N LYS A 300 27.10 -1.10 3.44
CA LYS A 300 27.24 -0.92 1.98
C LYS A 300 28.65 -0.53 1.53
N LYS A 301 29.48 0.02 2.43
CA LYS A 301 30.89 0.35 2.18
C LYS A 301 31.78 -0.86 2.44
#